data_AF-T4VVF5-F1
#
_entry.id   AF-T4VVF5-F1
#
_cell.length_a   1.000
_cell.length_b   1.000
_cell.length_c   1.000
_cell.angle_alpha   90.00
_cell.angle_beta   90.00
_cell.angle_gamma   90.00
#
_symmetry.space_group_name_H-M   'P 1'
#
loop_
_entity.id
_entity.type
_entity.pdbx_description
1 polymer ?
#
loop_
_entity_poly.entity_id
_entity_poly.type
_entity_poly.pdbx_seq_one_letter_code
_entity_poly.pdbx_strand_id
1 'polypeptide(L)'
;MQDGFLTVSVVDSTTNFPVVGANVNVYSVGDDNKASTVIYQNLKTDISGQVVGLNLAAPDLIYSQQPSDVRPYSQYIVEVIKDGYETIIINGTQVLATVIAQQGIQMIPRQRSKRLYSRQNEIVVDIGAHTLWGTYPPKIPESDLKPIPPPTGFVVLDNPVVPEFVVVHDGLPENKNAPDYWVYFKDYVKNVASSEIYSTWPTETILANVIAIVSFTLNRVFTEWYRSKGYSFTITSTTAYDHKYIHERNVFDTISIAVDEVFNTFIKRPPTARQPLLAQYCDGNKTQCPGQMTQWGSKNLGDQGLSYEEILRKFYGESIVLEKAPVVSGVPVSFPGEALKVGSSGKDVRTIQNQLNAISKGYPAIPKVKEDGVFGQDTADSVKVFQGIFGLPQSGIVDFKTWYELSRVYVAVTKIASLNPTI
;
A
#
# COMPACT_ATOMS: atom_id res chain seq x y z
N MET A 1 10.48 -1.19 31.28
CA MET A 1 9.96 -2.03 30.19
C MET A 1 8.53 -2.41 30.52
N GLN A 2 7.67 -2.40 29.52
CA GLN A 2 6.27 -2.78 29.59
C GLN A 2 5.99 -3.91 28.60
N ASP A 3 4.81 -4.51 28.72
CA ASP A 3 4.38 -5.56 27.81
C ASP A 3 3.94 -4.95 26.48
N GLY A 4 4.41 -5.55 25.39
CA GLY A 4 3.88 -5.39 24.04
C GLY A 4 3.48 -6.75 23.49
N PHE A 5 2.60 -6.74 22.48
CA PHE A 5 2.00 -7.97 21.98
C PHE A 5 2.35 -8.20 20.51
N LEU A 6 2.55 -9.46 20.14
CA LEU A 6 2.80 -9.85 18.75
C LEU A 6 1.83 -10.97 18.34
N THR A 7 1.24 -10.77 17.16
CA THR A 7 0.58 -11.81 16.39
C THR A 7 1.39 -12.06 15.12
N VAL A 8 1.72 -13.33 14.86
CA VAL A 8 2.34 -13.77 13.62
C VAL A 8 1.28 -14.44 12.76
N SER A 9 1.09 -13.97 11.52
CA SER A 9 0.13 -14.51 10.56
C SER A 9 0.86 -15.02 9.33
N VAL A 10 0.63 -16.29 8.98
CA VAL A 10 1.38 -17.00 7.96
C VAL A 10 0.44 -17.47 6.87
N VAL A 11 0.70 -17.03 5.64
CA VAL A 11 -0.06 -17.39 4.45
C VAL A 11 0.85 -17.92 3.36
N ASP A 12 0.30 -18.72 2.45
CA ASP A 12 1.00 -19.17 1.25
C ASP A 12 1.06 -18.02 0.23
N SER A 13 2.25 -17.68 -0.26
CA SER A 13 2.48 -16.56 -1.19
C SER A 13 1.77 -16.68 -2.54
N THR A 14 1.34 -17.89 -2.94
CA THR A 14 0.72 -18.15 -4.24
C THR A 14 -0.80 -18.17 -4.17
N THR A 15 -1.36 -18.73 -3.10
CA THR A 15 -2.80 -18.92 -2.92
C THR A 15 -3.41 -17.93 -1.92
N ASN A 16 -2.56 -17.25 -1.13
CA ASN A 16 -2.93 -16.40 -0.01
C ASN A 16 -3.75 -17.13 1.08
N PHE A 17 -3.71 -18.48 1.10
CA PHE A 17 -4.39 -19.29 2.10
C PHE A 17 -3.55 -19.45 3.37
N PRO A 18 -4.19 -19.57 4.55
CA PRO A 18 -3.48 -19.81 5.81
C PRO A 18 -2.60 -21.06 5.80
N VAL A 19 -1.38 -20.93 6.30
CA VAL A 19 -0.46 -22.07 6.45
C VAL A 19 -0.59 -22.65 7.85
N VAL A 20 -1.29 -23.77 7.97
CA VAL A 20 -1.56 -24.44 9.26
C VAL A 20 -0.36 -25.26 9.74
N GLY A 21 -0.03 -25.14 11.02
CA GLY A 21 1.02 -25.90 11.69
C GLY A 21 2.46 -25.58 11.21
N ALA A 22 2.71 -24.36 10.74
CA ALA A 22 4.06 -23.81 10.57
C ALA A 22 4.69 -23.59 11.95
N ASN A 23 5.98 -23.86 12.07
CA ASN A 23 6.77 -23.56 13.26
C ASN A 23 7.14 -22.08 13.25
N VAL A 24 6.81 -21.35 14.31
CA VAL A 24 7.20 -19.97 14.54
C VAL A 24 8.15 -19.93 15.72
N ASN A 25 9.33 -19.34 15.51
CA ASN A 25 10.32 -19.04 16.54
C ASN A 25 10.50 -17.53 16.63
N VAL A 26 10.66 -17.01 17.86
CA VAL A 26 10.91 -15.59 18.11
C VAL A 26 12.17 -15.45 18.94
N TYR A 27 13.08 -14.61 18.47
CA TYR A 27 14.36 -14.34 19.12
C TYR A 27 14.51 -12.85 19.43
N SER A 28 15.25 -12.53 20.49
CA SER A 28 15.71 -11.16 20.71
C SER A 28 16.73 -10.78 19.64
N VAL A 29 16.79 -9.48 19.32
CA VAL A 29 17.93 -8.92 18.59
C VAL A 29 19.02 -8.58 19.61
N GLY A 30 20.19 -9.18 19.47
CA GLY A 30 21.35 -8.80 20.28
C GLY A 30 21.93 -7.46 19.85
N ASP A 31 22.39 -6.64 20.81
CA ASP A 31 23.24 -5.49 20.51
C ASP A 31 24.60 -5.97 19.97
N ASP A 32 25.33 -5.12 19.23
CA ASP A 32 26.65 -5.42 18.66
C ASP A 32 27.54 -6.19 19.66
N ASN A 33 27.80 -7.48 19.35
CA ASN A 33 28.53 -8.50 20.13
C ASN A 33 27.74 -9.42 21.08
N LYS A 34 26.41 -9.33 21.19
CA LYS A 34 25.59 -10.32 21.91
C LYS A 34 24.87 -11.25 20.94
N ALA A 35 24.94 -12.55 21.20
CA ALA A 35 24.15 -13.53 20.45
C ALA A 35 22.66 -13.36 20.73
N SER A 36 21.82 -13.54 19.71
CA SER A 36 20.37 -13.57 19.85
C SER A 36 19.93 -14.66 20.84
N THR A 37 18.93 -14.36 21.67
CA THR A 37 18.37 -15.31 22.64
C THR A 37 16.99 -15.78 22.19
N VAL A 38 16.71 -17.07 22.34
CA VAL A 38 15.38 -17.65 22.08
C VAL A 38 14.37 -17.12 23.10
N ILE A 39 13.27 -16.54 22.63
CA ILE A 39 12.16 -16.06 23.46
C ILE A 39 10.97 -17.04 23.38
N TYR A 40 10.59 -17.40 22.16
CA TYR A 40 9.59 -18.43 21.88
C TYR A 40 10.12 -19.42 20.85
N GLN A 41 9.80 -20.70 21.02
CA GLN A 41 10.28 -21.75 20.13
C GLN A 41 9.19 -22.78 19.82
N ASN A 42 9.19 -23.27 18.58
CA ASN A 42 8.32 -24.32 18.08
C ASN A 42 6.82 -24.04 18.27
N LEU A 43 6.42 -22.77 18.25
CA LEU A 43 5.00 -22.41 18.28
C LEU A 43 4.37 -22.82 16.95
N LYS A 44 3.15 -23.35 17.00
CA LYS A 44 2.45 -23.82 15.80
C LYS A 44 1.37 -22.84 15.41
N THR A 45 1.34 -22.47 14.13
CA THR A 45 0.20 -21.73 13.58
C THR A 45 -1.08 -22.56 13.66
N ASP A 46 -2.18 -21.91 14.02
CA ASP A 46 -3.50 -22.51 14.11
C ASP A 46 -4.17 -22.70 12.72
N ILE A 47 -5.47 -23.02 12.71
CA ILE A 47 -6.25 -23.21 11.48
C ILE A 47 -6.40 -21.92 10.65
N SER A 48 -6.20 -20.76 11.27
CA SER A 48 -6.20 -19.45 10.64
C SER A 48 -4.79 -19.04 10.22
N GLY A 49 -3.79 -19.91 10.40
CA GLY A 49 -2.40 -19.64 10.05
C GLY A 49 -1.73 -18.69 11.05
N GLN A 50 -2.24 -18.59 12.27
CA GLN A 50 -1.80 -17.57 13.23
C GLN A 50 -1.17 -18.16 14.49
N VAL A 51 -0.24 -17.39 15.06
CA VAL A 51 0.18 -17.48 16.46
C VAL A 51 -0.14 -16.13 17.10
N VAL A 52 -1.04 -16.11 18.06
CA VAL A 52 -1.58 -14.89 18.67
C VAL A 52 -1.13 -14.73 20.12
N GLY A 53 -1.17 -13.49 20.63
CA GLY A 53 -1.02 -13.22 22.06
C GLY A 53 0.39 -13.43 22.61
N LEU A 54 1.42 -13.32 21.78
CA LEU A 54 2.82 -13.39 22.24
C LEU A 54 3.14 -12.15 23.05
N ASN A 55 3.51 -12.32 24.32
CA ASN A 55 3.89 -11.23 25.20
C ASN A 55 5.40 -11.01 25.11
N LEU A 56 5.80 -9.81 24.70
CA LEU A 56 7.19 -9.44 24.44
C LEU A 56 7.52 -8.13 25.15
N ALA A 57 8.71 -8.05 25.73
CA ALA A 57 9.14 -6.83 26.41
C ALA A 57 9.31 -5.68 25.40
N ALA A 58 8.74 -4.52 25.73
CA ALA A 58 8.86 -3.29 24.98
C ALA A 58 9.36 -2.15 25.88
N PRO A 59 10.02 -1.11 25.32
CA PRO A 59 10.31 0.13 26.03
C PRO A 59 9.03 0.77 26.55
N ASP A 60 9.13 1.49 27.66
CA ASP A 60 7.96 2.09 28.30
C ASP A 60 7.25 3.07 27.37
N LEU A 61 5.91 3.07 27.43
CA LEU A 61 5.05 3.90 26.59
C LEU A 61 5.51 5.36 26.50
N ILE A 62 6.05 5.92 27.58
CA ILE A 62 6.50 7.32 27.64
C ILE A 62 7.50 7.69 26.53
N TYR A 63 8.31 6.75 26.07
CA TYR A 63 9.34 7.01 25.05
C TYR A 63 8.76 7.23 23.65
N SER A 64 7.54 6.76 23.37
CA SER A 64 6.84 7.05 22.11
C SER A 64 5.95 8.28 22.19
N GLN A 65 5.75 8.86 23.38
CA GLN A 65 4.85 10.00 23.58
C GLN A 65 5.52 11.36 23.34
N GLN A 66 6.84 11.41 23.23
CA GLN A 66 7.56 12.64 22.92
C GLN A 66 8.87 12.30 22.21
N PRO A 67 9.51 13.25 21.51
CA PRO A 67 10.86 13.05 21.03
C PRO A 67 11.78 12.58 22.15
N SER A 68 12.53 11.50 21.90
CA SER A 68 13.30 10.79 22.90
C SER A 68 14.58 10.24 22.28
N ASP A 69 15.67 10.25 23.05
CA ASP A 69 16.95 9.60 22.72
C ASP A 69 16.96 8.10 23.09
N VAL A 70 15.85 7.60 23.63
CA VAL A 70 15.60 6.16 23.87
C VAL A 70 14.68 5.64 22.78
N ARG A 71 15.09 4.56 22.11
CA ARG A 71 14.27 3.89 21.09
C ARG A 71 12.95 3.43 21.71
N PRO A 72 11.79 3.82 21.17
CA PRO A 72 10.50 3.52 21.80
C PRO A 72 9.96 2.12 21.55
N TYR A 73 10.63 1.33 20.72
CA TYR A 73 10.22 -0.03 20.36
C TYR A 73 11.36 -1.04 20.56
N SER A 74 10.97 -2.27 20.87
CA SER A 74 11.86 -3.44 20.81
C SER A 74 11.87 -3.99 19.39
N GLN A 75 12.95 -4.69 19.05
CA GLN A 75 13.08 -5.43 17.80
C GLN A 75 13.27 -6.91 18.09
N TYR A 76 12.60 -7.74 17.29
CA TYR A 76 12.67 -9.19 17.38
C TYR A 76 12.94 -9.81 16.01
N ILE A 77 13.50 -11.02 16.03
CA ILE A 77 13.63 -11.86 14.85
C ILE A 77 12.50 -12.88 14.88
N VAL A 78 11.71 -12.96 13.81
CA VAL A 78 10.65 -13.95 13.65
C VAL A 78 11.06 -14.92 12.55
N GLU A 79 11.22 -16.19 12.90
CA GLU A 79 11.55 -17.25 11.95
C GLU A 79 10.33 -18.17 11.78
N VAL A 80 10.00 -18.47 10.53
CA VAL A 80 8.91 -19.38 10.19
C VAL A 80 9.42 -20.54 9.32
N ILE A 81 9.15 -21.76 9.79
CA ILE A 81 9.60 -23.00 9.16
C ILE A 81 8.40 -23.92 8.91
N LYS A 82 8.27 -24.41 7.68
CA LYS A 82 7.27 -25.41 7.30
C LYS A 82 7.82 -26.31 6.20
N ASP A 83 7.64 -27.62 6.36
CA ASP A 83 7.99 -28.58 5.32
C ASP A 83 7.26 -28.26 4.01
N GLY A 84 8.01 -28.25 2.92
CA GLY A 84 7.50 -27.87 1.60
C GLY A 84 7.60 -26.37 1.27
N TYR A 85 8.07 -25.53 2.20
CA TYR A 85 8.26 -24.09 2.01
C TYR A 85 9.72 -23.67 2.29
N GLU A 86 10.15 -22.56 1.70
CA GLU A 86 11.39 -21.89 2.11
C GLU A 86 11.26 -21.36 3.55
N THR A 87 12.38 -21.32 4.29
CA THR A 87 12.39 -20.70 5.62
C THR A 87 12.37 -19.19 5.44
N ILE A 88 11.45 -18.51 6.13
CA ILE A 88 11.39 -17.04 6.13
C ILE A 88 11.86 -16.54 7.48
N ILE A 89 12.79 -15.58 7.47
CA ILE A 89 13.32 -14.91 8.67
C ILE A 89 13.05 -13.42 8.51
N ILE A 90 12.21 -12.86 9.37
CA ILE A 90 12.00 -11.42 9.46
C ILE A 90 12.87 -10.88 10.59
N ASN A 91 13.87 -10.09 10.24
CA ASN A 91 14.76 -9.45 11.19
C ASN A 91 14.29 -8.02 11.46
N GLY A 92 13.97 -7.71 12.72
CA GLY A 92 13.62 -6.34 13.13
C GLY A 92 12.13 -6.08 13.30
N THR A 93 11.28 -7.12 13.44
CA THR A 93 9.86 -6.97 13.80
C THR A 93 9.74 -6.09 15.04
N GLN A 94 9.02 -4.98 14.90
CA GLN A 94 8.96 -3.93 15.92
C GLN A 94 7.77 -4.15 16.85
N VAL A 95 8.02 -4.09 18.16
CA VAL A 95 6.98 -4.19 19.20
C VAL A 95 7.01 -2.94 20.07
N LEU A 96 5.85 -2.29 20.19
CA LEU A 96 5.60 -1.13 21.02
C LEU A 96 4.81 -1.56 22.27
N ALA A 97 4.98 -0.84 23.38
CA ALA A 97 4.24 -1.14 24.60
C ALA A 97 2.73 -0.95 24.41
N THR A 98 1.95 -1.80 25.09
CA THR A 98 0.48 -1.74 25.21
C THR A 98 -0.34 -1.99 23.93
N VAL A 99 0.30 -2.15 22.76
CA VAL A 99 -0.36 -2.32 21.46
C VAL A 99 -0.01 -3.67 20.83
N ILE A 100 -0.82 -4.10 19.86
CA ILE A 100 -0.62 -5.37 19.17
C ILE A 100 0.10 -5.11 17.84
N ALA A 101 1.32 -5.63 17.72
CA ALA A 101 2.03 -5.77 16.46
C ALA A 101 1.49 -7.00 15.70
N GLN A 102 1.29 -6.85 14.40
CA GLN A 102 0.90 -7.93 13.50
C GLN A 102 1.98 -8.12 12.44
N GLN A 103 2.73 -9.21 12.53
CA GLN A 103 3.71 -9.61 11.52
C GLN A 103 3.05 -10.57 10.53
N GLY A 104 2.74 -10.08 9.33
CA GLY A 104 2.37 -10.91 8.20
C GLY A 104 3.61 -11.56 7.58
N ILE A 105 3.50 -12.83 7.19
CA ILE A 105 4.58 -13.59 6.54
C ILE A 105 3.98 -14.39 5.39
N GLN A 106 4.51 -14.16 4.19
CA GLN A 106 4.17 -14.94 3.00
C GLN A 106 5.20 -16.05 2.80
N MET A 107 4.81 -17.31 3.04
CA MET A 107 5.69 -18.44 2.80
C MET A 107 5.72 -18.80 1.32
N ILE A 108 6.92 -19.10 0.82
CA ILE A 108 7.15 -19.45 -0.59
C ILE A 108 7.24 -20.97 -0.71
N PRO A 109 6.34 -21.64 -1.46
CA PRO A 109 6.44 -23.07 -1.71
C PRO A 109 7.74 -23.42 -2.44
N ARG A 110 8.39 -24.50 -2.01
CA ARG A 110 9.60 -24.99 -2.68
C ARG A 110 9.24 -25.53 -4.06
N GLN A 111 9.93 -25.03 -5.09
CA GLN A 111 9.84 -25.64 -6.41
C GLN A 111 10.58 -26.98 -6.42
N ARG A 112 9.88 -28.06 -6.79
CA ARG A 112 10.51 -29.38 -6.99
C ARG A 112 11.39 -29.35 -8.24
N SER A 113 12.68 -29.04 -8.08
CA SER A 113 13.67 -29.35 -9.12
C SER A 113 13.91 -30.87 -9.17
N LYS A 114 13.82 -31.48 -10.36
CA LYS A 114 14.19 -32.89 -10.60
C LYS A 114 15.70 -33.14 -10.52
N ARG A 115 16.53 -32.10 -10.34
CA ARG A 115 17.98 -32.21 -10.19
C ARG A 115 18.40 -31.37 -8.98
N LEU A 116 18.94 -32.06 -7.98
CA LEU A 116 19.40 -31.57 -6.68
C LEU A 116 18.27 -31.35 -5.67
N TYR A 117 18.35 -32.09 -4.56
CA TYR A 117 17.80 -31.65 -3.28
C TYR A 117 18.45 -30.30 -2.96
N SER A 118 17.77 -29.20 -3.29
CA SER A 118 18.21 -27.88 -2.88
C SER A 118 18.33 -27.87 -1.36
N ARG A 119 19.44 -27.30 -0.84
CA ARG A 119 19.53 -26.92 0.57
C ARG A 119 18.30 -26.04 0.89
N GLN A 120 17.80 -26.16 2.12
CA GLN A 120 16.78 -25.25 2.63
C GLN A 120 17.34 -23.83 2.51
N ASN A 121 16.73 -23.01 1.65
CA ASN A 121 17.15 -21.63 1.54
C ASN A 121 16.44 -20.84 2.64
N GLU A 122 17.20 -19.96 3.26
CA GLU A 122 16.68 -18.98 4.21
C GLU A 122 16.49 -17.67 3.45
N ILE A 123 15.27 -17.15 3.46
CA ILE A 123 14.95 -15.83 2.94
C ILE A 123 14.89 -14.90 4.14
N VAL A 124 15.90 -14.03 4.23
CA VAL A 124 16.00 -13.02 5.29
C VAL A 124 15.42 -11.72 4.77
N VAL A 125 14.50 -11.13 5.54
CA VAL A 125 13.94 -9.81 5.27
C VAL A 125 14.24 -8.88 6.44
N ASP A 126 14.89 -7.75 6.16
CA ASP A 126 15.28 -6.79 7.17
C ASP A 126 14.29 -5.62 7.26
N ILE A 127 13.73 -5.40 8.43
CA ILE A 127 12.88 -4.25 8.75
C ILE A 127 13.79 -3.13 9.26
N GLY A 128 13.92 -2.08 8.45
CA GLY A 128 14.63 -0.85 8.81
C GLY A 128 14.01 -0.10 10.00
N ALA A 129 14.75 0.88 10.51
CA ALA A 129 14.31 1.69 11.65
C ALA A 129 13.02 2.48 11.36
N HIS A 130 12.19 2.72 12.37
CA HIS A 130 11.06 3.65 12.27
C HIS A 130 11.55 5.06 11.90
N THR A 131 10.84 5.81 11.06
CA THR A 131 11.29 7.13 10.55
C THR A 131 11.54 8.16 11.65
N LEU A 132 10.65 8.24 12.66
CA LEU A 132 10.82 9.13 13.81
C LEU A 132 12.07 8.81 14.66
N TRP A 133 12.54 7.56 14.64
CA TRP A 133 13.74 7.14 15.37
C TRP A 133 15.00 7.20 14.50
N GLY A 134 14.97 6.55 13.34
CA GLY A 134 16.07 6.45 12.40
C GLY A 134 16.48 7.77 11.76
N THR A 135 17.53 7.67 10.94
CA THR A 135 18.00 8.79 10.11
C THR A 135 17.65 8.49 8.66
N TYR A 136 16.88 9.40 8.07
CA TYR A 136 16.42 9.30 6.69
C TYR A 136 16.63 10.65 6.00
N PRO A 137 16.81 10.67 4.66
CA PRO A 137 16.89 11.92 3.93
C PRO A 137 15.64 12.78 4.16
N PRO A 138 15.80 14.11 4.35
CA PRO A 138 14.66 14.99 4.49
C PRO A 138 13.83 15.01 3.21
N LYS A 139 12.52 15.22 3.38
CA LYS A 139 11.58 15.31 2.26
C LYS A 139 11.91 16.51 1.38
N ILE A 140 11.96 16.29 0.08
CA ILE A 140 12.16 17.33 -0.93
C ILE A 140 10.82 18.09 -1.06
N PRO A 141 10.77 19.39 -0.76
CA PRO A 141 9.54 20.15 -0.85
C PRO A 141 8.97 20.15 -2.27
N GLU A 142 7.68 19.86 -2.37
CA GLU A 142 6.94 19.84 -3.61
C GLU A 142 5.69 20.70 -3.50
N SER A 143 5.26 21.31 -4.61
CA SER A 143 3.96 21.99 -4.67
C SER A 143 2.86 21.00 -4.28
N ASP A 144 1.97 21.44 -3.39
CA ASP A 144 0.82 20.70 -2.90
C ASP A 144 -0.25 20.50 -3.98
N LEU A 145 -0.22 21.35 -5.00
CA LEU A 145 -1.02 21.30 -6.22
C LEU A 145 -0.10 20.96 -7.39
N LYS A 146 -0.28 19.77 -7.98
CA LYS A 146 0.51 19.33 -9.13
C LYS A 146 -0.03 19.89 -10.44
N PRO A 147 0.83 20.18 -11.43
CA PRO A 147 0.35 20.38 -12.78
C PRO A 147 -0.35 19.08 -13.20
N ILE A 148 -1.63 19.20 -13.55
CA ILE A 148 -2.35 18.11 -14.21
C ILE A 148 -1.76 18.05 -15.63
N PRO A 149 -1.30 16.87 -16.10
CA PRO A 149 -0.72 16.77 -17.43
C PRO A 149 -1.69 17.36 -18.47
N PRO A 150 -1.20 18.15 -19.45
CA PRO A 150 -2.06 18.71 -20.48
C PRO A 150 -2.77 17.57 -21.22
N PRO A 151 -3.99 17.77 -21.74
CA PRO A 151 -4.73 16.77 -22.50
C PRO A 151 -4.11 16.61 -23.90
N THR A 152 -2.83 16.24 -23.98
CA THR A 152 -2.11 15.97 -25.23
C THR A 152 -2.20 14.48 -25.60
N GLY A 153 -3.35 13.86 -25.29
CA GLY A 153 -3.48 12.41 -25.07
C GLY A 153 -3.16 12.06 -23.61
N PHE A 154 -3.49 10.82 -23.23
CA PHE A 154 -3.27 10.22 -21.90
C PHE A 154 -4.34 10.59 -20.84
N VAL A 155 -4.83 9.59 -20.10
CA VAL A 155 -6.07 9.67 -19.31
C VAL A 155 -5.82 10.49 -18.05
N VAL A 156 -6.50 11.64 -17.94
CA VAL A 156 -6.64 12.32 -16.64
C VAL A 156 -7.88 11.73 -15.99
N LEU A 157 -7.73 11.12 -14.81
CA LEU A 157 -8.87 10.68 -14.01
C LEU A 157 -9.81 11.88 -13.80
N ASP A 158 -11.10 11.74 -14.12
CA ASP A 158 -12.06 12.84 -13.94
C ASP A 158 -12.21 13.21 -12.46
N ASN A 159 -12.08 12.22 -11.56
CA ASN A 159 -12.13 12.35 -10.12
C ASN A 159 -11.14 11.36 -9.44
N PRO A 160 -10.68 11.63 -8.21
CA PRO A 160 -9.84 10.71 -7.45
C PRO A 160 -10.54 9.38 -7.18
N VAL A 161 -9.79 8.28 -7.26
CA VAL A 161 -10.28 6.92 -6.99
C VAL A 161 -9.28 6.17 -6.11
N VAL A 162 -9.75 5.32 -5.21
CA VAL A 162 -8.90 4.41 -4.43
C VAL A 162 -8.63 3.17 -5.28
N PRO A 163 -7.38 2.91 -5.70
CA PRO A 163 -7.05 1.73 -6.49
C PRO A 163 -7.09 0.46 -5.64
N GLU A 164 -7.16 -0.71 -6.29
CA GLU A 164 -6.97 -1.98 -5.61
C GLU A 164 -5.52 -2.15 -5.15
N PHE A 165 -4.57 -1.80 -6.02
CA PHE A 165 -3.14 -1.89 -5.76
C PHE A 165 -2.40 -0.57 -5.93
N VAL A 166 -1.28 -0.44 -5.24
CA VAL A 166 -0.25 0.57 -5.46
C VAL A 166 1.02 -0.18 -5.87
N VAL A 167 1.65 0.24 -6.96
CA VAL A 167 2.95 -0.29 -7.39
C VAL A 167 4.03 0.55 -6.71
N VAL A 168 4.68 -0.02 -5.70
CA VAL A 168 5.71 0.64 -4.89
C VAL A 168 7.08 0.30 -5.43
N HIS A 169 7.84 1.30 -5.84
CA HIS A 169 9.24 1.17 -6.22
C HIS A 169 10.13 1.28 -5.00
N ASP A 170 10.83 0.21 -4.63
CA ASP A 170 11.60 0.16 -3.38
C ASP A 170 13.01 0.77 -3.52
N GLY A 171 13.06 2.05 -3.88
CA GLY A 171 14.31 2.76 -4.11
C GLY A 171 14.09 4.18 -4.61
N LEU A 172 15.20 4.83 -4.96
CA LEU A 172 15.19 6.12 -5.65
C LEU A 172 14.52 5.97 -7.03
N PRO A 173 13.77 6.96 -7.54
CA PRO A 173 13.04 6.85 -8.80
C PRO A 173 13.87 6.33 -9.99
N GLU A 174 15.13 6.73 -10.06
CA GLU A 174 16.08 6.38 -11.13
C GLU A 174 16.74 5.00 -10.98
N ASN A 175 16.59 4.33 -9.83
CA ASN A 175 17.22 3.04 -9.57
C ASN A 175 16.46 1.90 -10.23
N LYS A 176 16.77 1.62 -11.50
CA LYS A 176 16.13 0.54 -12.28
C LYS A 176 16.31 -0.88 -11.71
N ASN A 177 17.24 -1.08 -10.77
CA ASN A 177 17.47 -2.37 -10.14
C ASN A 177 16.66 -2.56 -8.85
N ALA A 178 16.02 -1.51 -8.33
CA ALA A 178 15.12 -1.64 -7.19
C ALA A 178 13.84 -2.41 -7.58
N PRO A 179 13.35 -3.28 -6.69
CA PRO A 179 12.16 -4.07 -6.96
C PRO A 179 10.89 -3.21 -6.95
N ASP A 180 9.91 -3.61 -7.76
CA ASP A 180 8.56 -3.06 -7.76
C ASP A 180 7.61 -4.05 -7.06
N TYR A 181 6.93 -3.60 -6.01
CA TYR A 181 5.97 -4.41 -5.25
C TYR A 181 4.53 -4.00 -5.56
N TRP A 182 3.68 -4.97 -5.85
CA TRP A 182 2.25 -4.77 -5.99
C TRP A 182 1.59 -4.98 -4.64
N VAL A 183 1.18 -3.88 -4.00
CA VAL A 183 0.65 -3.90 -2.63
C VAL A 183 -0.78 -3.43 -2.65
N TYR A 184 -1.69 -4.14 -1.97
CA TYR A 184 -3.07 -3.66 -1.82
C TYR A 184 -3.06 -2.26 -1.20
N PHE A 185 -3.92 -1.36 -1.67
CA PHE A 185 -3.88 0.04 -1.25
C PHE A 185 -3.97 0.20 0.27
N LYS A 186 -4.86 -0.55 0.93
CA LYS A 186 -4.98 -0.54 2.40
C LYS A 186 -3.70 -1.00 3.09
N ASP A 187 -3.09 -2.08 2.62
CA ASP A 187 -1.88 -2.64 3.20
C ASP A 187 -0.69 -1.69 3.03
N TYR A 188 -0.62 -1.01 1.88
CA TYR A 188 0.34 0.08 1.66
C TYR A 188 0.17 1.20 2.70
N VAL A 189 -1.07 1.69 2.90
CA VAL A 189 -1.32 2.77 3.87
C VAL A 189 -1.02 2.31 5.31
N LYS A 190 -1.37 1.06 5.69
CA LYS A 190 -1.03 0.48 7.00
C LYS A 190 0.48 0.40 7.22
N ASN A 191 1.22 -0.01 6.20
CA ASN A 191 2.67 -0.10 6.22
C ASN A 191 3.33 1.27 6.39
N VAL A 192 2.90 2.24 5.57
CA VAL A 192 3.41 3.62 5.63
C VAL A 192 3.09 4.24 6.99
N ALA A 193 1.85 4.19 7.44
CA ALA A 193 1.47 4.71 8.76
C ALA A 193 2.31 4.07 9.87
N SER A 194 2.51 2.74 9.84
CA SER A 194 3.36 2.05 10.83
C SER A 194 4.83 2.45 10.76
N SER A 195 5.29 3.02 9.65
CA SER A 195 6.66 3.49 9.43
C SER A 195 6.87 4.96 9.75
N GLU A 196 5.80 5.74 9.66
CA GLU A 196 5.81 7.19 9.77
C GLU A 196 5.39 7.67 11.17
N ILE A 197 4.47 6.96 11.84
CA ILE A 197 3.93 7.38 13.14
C ILE A 197 3.91 6.22 14.15
N TYR A 198 4.01 6.55 15.43
CA TYR A 198 3.86 5.54 16.48
C TYR A 198 2.40 5.17 16.69
N SER A 199 2.12 3.87 16.74
CA SER A 199 0.78 3.28 16.95
C SER A 199 0.22 3.52 18.35
N THR A 200 1.02 4.03 19.27
CA THR A 200 0.66 4.37 20.65
C THR A 200 0.12 5.80 20.81
N TRP A 201 -0.02 6.54 19.71
CA TRP A 201 -0.53 7.92 19.74
C TRP A 201 -2.06 7.96 19.83
N PRO A 202 -2.65 9.11 20.22
CA PRO A 202 -4.10 9.27 20.26
C PRO A 202 -4.77 8.93 18.92
N THR A 203 -5.95 8.32 18.96
CA THR A 203 -6.70 7.89 17.76
C THR A 203 -6.88 9.03 16.76
N GLU A 204 -7.25 10.22 17.22
CA GLU A 204 -7.42 11.42 16.35
C GLU A 204 -6.12 11.84 15.66
N THR A 205 -4.97 11.64 16.33
CA THR A 205 -3.66 11.88 15.70
C THR A 205 -3.39 10.86 14.60
N ILE A 206 -3.66 9.58 14.86
CA ILE A 206 -3.46 8.50 13.88
C ILE A 206 -4.37 8.74 12.67
N LEU A 207 -5.65 9.05 12.88
CA LEU A 207 -6.61 9.36 11.81
C LEU A 207 -6.14 10.54 10.94
N ALA A 208 -5.70 11.65 11.54
CA ALA A 208 -5.20 12.80 10.80
C ALA A 208 -3.99 12.45 9.90
N ASN A 209 -3.02 11.71 10.44
CA ASN A 209 -1.85 11.27 9.70
C ASN A 209 -2.20 10.27 8.59
N VAL A 210 -3.11 9.32 8.86
CA VAL A 210 -3.60 8.38 7.85
C VAL A 210 -4.28 9.12 6.70
N ILE A 211 -5.15 10.10 6.98
CA ILE A 211 -5.80 10.91 5.93
C ILE A 211 -4.77 11.68 5.10
N ALA A 212 -3.72 12.22 5.71
CA ALA A 212 -2.62 12.85 4.97
C ALA A 212 -1.87 11.84 4.07
N ILE A 213 -1.59 10.63 4.57
CA ILE A 213 -0.98 9.54 3.78
C ILE A 213 -1.87 9.16 2.59
N VAL A 214 -3.18 8.97 2.83
CA VAL A 214 -4.17 8.65 1.79
C VAL A 214 -4.21 9.77 0.75
N SER A 215 -4.33 11.03 1.19
CA SER A 215 -4.36 12.20 0.30
C SER A 215 -3.13 12.29 -0.58
N PHE A 216 -1.94 12.14 0.00
CA PHE A 216 -0.68 12.11 -0.74
C PHE A 216 -0.65 10.98 -1.78
N THR A 217 -1.04 9.78 -1.36
CA THR A 217 -1.02 8.59 -2.22
C THR A 217 -2.00 8.73 -3.38
N LEU A 218 -3.22 9.19 -3.11
CA LEU A 218 -4.22 9.46 -4.14
C LEU A 218 -3.79 10.60 -5.05
N ASN A 219 -3.02 11.58 -4.58
CA ASN A 219 -2.42 12.60 -5.46
C ASN A 219 -1.46 11.95 -6.47
N ARG A 220 -0.56 11.07 -6.02
CA ARG A 220 0.36 10.35 -6.92
C ARG A 220 -0.37 9.50 -7.95
N VAL A 221 -1.46 8.82 -7.54
CA VAL A 221 -2.34 8.04 -8.43
C VAL A 221 -3.05 8.97 -9.43
N PHE A 222 -3.73 10.00 -8.94
CA PHE A 222 -4.56 10.90 -9.74
C PHE A 222 -3.75 11.68 -10.79
N THR A 223 -2.57 12.13 -10.41
CA THR A 223 -1.68 12.92 -11.28
C THR A 223 -0.78 12.05 -12.15
N GLU A 224 -0.81 10.73 -11.94
CA GLU A 224 0.12 9.79 -12.54
C GLU A 224 1.58 10.27 -12.45
N TRP A 225 1.96 10.79 -11.29
CA TRP A 225 3.15 11.63 -11.14
C TRP A 225 4.43 11.02 -11.73
N TYR A 226 4.65 9.72 -11.49
CA TYR A 226 5.80 9.00 -12.01
C TYR A 226 5.55 8.46 -13.43
N ARG A 227 4.35 7.95 -13.72
CA ARG A 227 4.02 7.41 -15.06
C ARG A 227 4.08 8.47 -16.15
N SER A 228 3.62 9.69 -15.86
CA SER A 228 3.74 10.85 -16.75
C SER A 228 5.20 11.26 -17.03
N LYS A 229 6.17 10.76 -16.24
CA LYS A 229 7.61 10.92 -16.46
C LYS A 229 8.28 9.69 -17.08
N GLY A 230 7.51 8.70 -17.52
CA GLY A 230 8.01 7.49 -18.17
C GLY A 230 8.35 6.33 -17.23
N TYR A 231 8.00 6.40 -15.95
CA TYR A 231 8.18 5.29 -15.00
C TYR A 231 6.99 4.31 -15.02
N SER A 232 7.21 3.07 -14.58
CA SER A 232 6.18 2.02 -14.53
C SER A 232 5.42 1.93 -13.19
N PHE A 233 5.91 2.59 -12.15
CA PHE A 233 5.39 2.50 -10.78
C PHE A 233 4.50 3.69 -10.39
N THR A 234 3.78 3.54 -9.28
CA THR A 234 2.87 4.58 -8.75
C THR A 234 3.58 5.52 -7.77
N ILE A 235 4.46 4.98 -6.94
CA ILE A 235 5.07 5.70 -5.80
C ILE A 235 6.40 5.04 -5.43
N THR A 236 7.31 5.77 -4.78
CA THR A 236 8.57 5.23 -4.24
C THR A 236 8.48 4.94 -2.74
N SER A 237 9.43 4.16 -2.21
CA SER A 237 9.53 3.83 -0.78
C SER A 237 10.40 4.81 0.03
N THR A 238 10.89 5.90 -0.57
CA THR A 238 11.93 6.77 0.00
C THR A 238 11.38 8.07 0.57
N THR A 239 11.84 8.45 1.77
CA THR A 239 11.37 9.65 2.49
C THR A 239 11.66 10.96 1.76
N ALA A 240 12.69 10.98 0.90
CA ALA A 240 13.04 12.16 0.13
C ALA A 240 11.92 12.56 -0.84
N TYR A 241 11.25 11.57 -1.45
CA TYR A 241 10.25 11.81 -2.50
C TYR A 241 8.83 11.51 -2.03
N ASP A 242 8.64 10.39 -1.33
CA ASP A 242 7.34 9.88 -0.92
C ASP A 242 7.34 9.50 0.57
N HIS A 243 6.28 8.87 1.06
CA HIS A 243 6.28 8.35 2.44
C HIS A 243 7.06 7.03 2.51
N LYS A 244 7.66 6.75 3.68
CA LYS A 244 8.46 5.56 3.90
C LYS A 244 7.57 4.31 3.85
N TYR A 245 7.86 3.45 2.89
CA TYR A 245 7.42 2.07 2.87
C TYR A 245 8.61 1.18 3.24
N ILE A 246 8.35 0.09 3.97
CA ILE A 246 9.34 -0.94 4.29
C ILE A 246 8.73 -2.29 3.92
N HIS A 247 9.31 -3.02 2.98
CA HIS A 247 8.74 -4.28 2.53
C HIS A 247 8.62 -5.31 3.69
N GLU A 248 7.52 -6.05 3.74
CA GLU A 248 7.18 -7.06 4.77
C GLU A 248 7.24 -6.62 6.25
N ARG A 249 7.29 -5.31 6.53
CA ARG A 249 7.26 -4.86 7.93
C ARG A 249 5.96 -5.24 8.63
N ASN A 250 6.03 -5.44 9.94
CA ASN A 250 4.82 -5.57 10.76
C ASN A 250 4.02 -4.26 10.82
N VAL A 251 2.71 -4.40 10.95
CA VAL A 251 1.77 -3.30 11.20
C VAL A 251 1.26 -3.37 12.63
N PHE A 252 0.45 -2.38 13.05
CA PHE A 252 -0.15 -2.34 14.38
C PHE A 252 -1.67 -2.31 14.29
N ASP A 253 -2.35 -2.87 15.28
CA ASP A 253 -3.80 -2.95 15.37
C ASP A 253 -4.48 -1.57 15.38
N THR A 254 -4.01 -0.64 16.21
CA THR A 254 -4.54 0.74 16.29
C THR A 254 -4.45 1.47 14.94
N ILE A 255 -3.32 1.30 14.24
CA ILE A 255 -3.12 1.83 12.89
C ILE A 255 -4.05 1.13 11.90
N SER A 256 -4.18 -0.19 11.99
CA SER A 256 -5.02 -0.96 11.08
C SER A 256 -6.49 -0.53 11.18
N ILE A 257 -6.99 -0.34 12.39
CA ILE A 257 -8.35 0.16 12.68
C ILE A 257 -8.53 1.55 12.06
N ALA A 258 -7.61 2.48 12.33
CA ALA A 258 -7.69 3.83 11.77
C ALA A 258 -7.66 3.83 10.24
N VAL A 259 -6.78 3.05 9.62
CA VAL A 259 -6.74 2.92 8.15
C VAL A 259 -8.05 2.36 7.62
N ASP A 260 -8.58 1.30 8.23
CA ASP A 260 -9.83 0.69 7.76
C ASP A 260 -11.03 1.65 7.82
N GLU A 261 -11.00 2.62 8.73
CA GLU A 261 -12.00 3.68 8.87
C GLU A 261 -11.92 4.75 7.78
N VAL A 262 -10.71 5.24 7.47
CA VAL A 262 -10.53 6.45 6.62
C VAL A 262 -9.72 6.25 5.35
N PHE A 263 -9.41 5.01 4.94
CA PHE A 263 -8.59 4.73 3.73
C PHE A 263 -9.12 5.34 2.43
N ASN A 264 -10.41 5.68 2.37
CA ASN A 264 -11.02 6.32 1.20
C ASN A 264 -11.24 7.83 1.35
N THR A 265 -10.80 8.44 2.46
CA THR A 265 -10.97 9.86 2.75
C THR A 265 -9.68 10.62 2.45
N PHE A 266 -9.78 11.69 1.67
CA PHE A 266 -8.64 12.51 1.27
C PHE A 266 -8.91 14.01 1.46
N ILE A 267 -7.83 14.81 1.46
CA ILE A 267 -7.89 16.25 1.66
C ILE A 267 -8.03 16.93 0.30
N LYS A 268 -8.97 17.86 0.19
CA LYS A 268 -9.14 18.70 -1.00
C LYS A 268 -9.18 20.16 -0.61
N ARG A 269 -8.61 21.02 -1.45
CA ARG A 269 -8.65 22.48 -1.29
C ARG A 269 -9.50 23.14 -2.40
N PRO A 270 -10.75 23.52 -2.12
CA PRO A 270 -11.57 24.32 -3.03
C PRO A 270 -10.99 25.73 -3.23
N PRO A 271 -11.28 26.43 -4.35
CA PRO A 271 -12.11 26.01 -5.48
C PRO A 271 -11.31 25.36 -6.65
N THR A 272 -9.99 25.23 -6.54
CA THR A 272 -9.09 25.09 -7.71
C THR A 272 -8.57 23.69 -8.00
N ALA A 273 -8.76 22.69 -7.13
CA ALA A 273 -8.16 21.37 -7.32
C ALA A 273 -9.22 20.25 -7.41
N ARG A 274 -9.37 19.66 -8.61
CA ARG A 274 -9.99 18.32 -8.76
C ARG A 274 -9.14 17.22 -8.10
N GLN A 275 -7.84 17.47 -7.91
CA GLN A 275 -6.89 16.52 -7.34
C GLN A 275 -6.92 16.50 -5.80
N PRO A 276 -6.56 15.37 -5.17
CA PRO A 276 -6.24 15.33 -3.75
C PRO A 276 -5.05 16.24 -3.45
N LEU A 277 -4.99 16.83 -2.25
CA LEU A 277 -3.82 17.57 -1.80
C LEU A 277 -2.62 16.62 -1.73
N LEU A 278 -1.48 17.01 -2.32
CA LEU A 278 -0.21 16.35 -2.04
C LEU A 278 0.24 16.73 -0.62
N ALA A 279 -0.38 16.09 0.36
CA ALA A 279 -0.21 16.36 1.78
C ALA A 279 1.14 15.85 2.29
N GLN A 280 2.22 16.51 1.85
CA GLN A 280 3.55 16.30 2.43
C GLN A 280 3.52 16.68 3.91
N TYR A 281 4.25 15.90 4.71
CA TYR A 281 4.54 16.22 6.10
C TYR A 281 6.00 15.89 6.42
N CYS A 282 6.47 16.41 7.54
CA CYS A 282 7.75 16.11 8.15
C CYS A 282 7.59 15.75 9.63
N ASP A 283 8.68 15.39 10.30
CA ASP A 283 8.62 14.98 11.70
C ASP A 283 8.28 16.15 12.65
N GLY A 284 8.78 17.36 12.36
CA GLY A 284 8.52 18.58 13.15
C GLY A 284 9.44 18.78 14.35
N ASN A 285 10.38 17.88 14.60
CA ASN A 285 11.36 17.97 15.68
C ASN A 285 12.80 18.08 15.13
N LYS A 286 13.24 17.06 14.37
CA LYS A 286 14.49 17.01 13.61
C LYS A 286 14.42 17.93 12.38
N THR A 287 13.26 18.00 11.72
CA THR A 287 13.04 18.80 10.50
C THR A 287 11.80 19.67 10.65
N GLN A 288 11.87 20.91 10.15
CA GLN A 288 10.72 21.82 10.07
C GLN A 288 10.20 21.92 8.63
N CYS A 289 8.87 21.97 8.46
CA CYS A 289 8.20 22.07 7.16
C CYS A 289 7.05 23.10 7.22
N PRO A 290 7.35 24.40 7.03
CA PRO A 290 6.32 25.45 7.11
C PRO A 290 5.17 25.22 6.12
N GLY A 291 3.92 25.36 6.60
CA GLY A 291 2.72 25.18 5.78
C GLY A 291 2.35 23.72 5.49
N GLN A 292 3.08 22.77 6.06
CA GLN A 292 2.81 21.34 6.01
C GLN A 292 2.50 20.81 7.41
N MET A 293 1.89 19.63 7.48
CA MET A 293 1.71 18.97 8.77
C MET A 293 3.04 18.51 9.34
N THR A 294 3.19 18.61 10.66
CA THR A 294 4.28 17.99 11.40
C THR A 294 3.75 16.81 12.20
N GLN A 295 4.44 15.66 12.17
CA GLN A 295 4.02 14.45 12.89
C GLN A 295 3.92 14.71 14.40
N TRP A 296 4.98 15.26 15.02
CA TRP A 296 4.95 15.60 16.46
C TRP A 296 3.97 16.73 16.79
N GLY A 297 3.80 17.72 15.91
CA GLY A 297 2.79 18.75 16.14
C GLY A 297 1.36 18.20 16.07
N SER A 298 1.07 17.27 15.17
CA SER A 298 -0.23 16.60 15.10
C SER A 298 -0.53 15.79 16.36
N LYS A 299 0.50 15.11 16.91
CA LYS A 299 0.43 14.42 18.20
C LYS A 299 0.12 15.37 19.33
N ASN A 300 0.84 16.50 19.44
CA ASN A 300 0.61 17.50 20.48
C ASN A 300 -0.82 18.08 20.44
N LEU A 301 -1.41 18.24 19.25
CA LEU A 301 -2.80 18.68 19.11
C LEU A 301 -3.79 17.57 19.50
N GLY A 302 -3.49 16.31 19.17
CA GLY A 302 -4.28 15.18 19.62
C GLY A 302 -4.28 15.00 21.14
N ASP A 303 -3.14 15.22 21.81
CA ASP A 303 -3.08 15.23 23.28
C ASP A 303 -3.96 16.31 23.92
N GLN A 304 -4.15 17.43 23.22
CA GLN A 304 -5.05 18.51 23.62
C GLN A 304 -6.53 18.17 23.38
N GLY A 305 -6.82 17.00 22.80
CA GLY A 305 -8.18 16.52 22.55
C GLY A 305 -8.80 17.05 21.26
N LEU A 306 -8.01 17.61 20.34
CA LEU A 306 -8.53 18.02 19.03
C LEU A 306 -8.89 16.80 18.18
N SER A 307 -9.99 16.92 17.44
CA SER A 307 -10.38 15.95 16.41
C SER A 307 -9.41 15.95 15.23
N TYR A 308 -9.38 14.86 14.45
CA TYR A 308 -8.55 14.76 13.26
C TYR A 308 -8.86 15.87 12.24
N GLU A 309 -10.11 16.35 12.17
CA GLU A 309 -10.51 17.44 11.28
C GLU A 309 -9.90 18.77 11.72
N GLU A 310 -9.96 19.08 13.01
CA GLU A 310 -9.34 20.28 13.57
C GLU A 310 -7.82 20.23 13.40
N ILE A 311 -7.18 19.08 13.66
CA ILE A 311 -5.74 18.88 13.43
C ILE A 311 -5.39 19.19 11.97
N LEU A 312 -6.10 18.60 11.01
CA LEU A 312 -5.84 18.82 9.59
C LEU A 312 -6.07 20.29 9.17
N ARG A 313 -7.12 20.94 9.68
CA ARG A 313 -7.40 22.37 9.40
C ARG A 313 -6.32 23.29 9.98
N LYS A 314 -5.76 22.97 11.15
CA LYS A 314 -4.64 23.72 11.72
C LYS A 314 -3.41 23.75 10.82
N PHE A 315 -3.13 22.65 10.11
CA PHE A 315 -1.94 22.56 9.24
C PHE A 315 -2.21 22.97 7.80
N TYR A 316 -3.35 22.59 7.23
CA TYR A 316 -3.63 22.76 5.80
C TYR A 316 -4.62 23.89 5.49
N GLY A 317 -5.14 24.57 6.52
CA GLY A 317 -6.02 25.72 6.46
C GLY A 317 -7.50 25.37 6.68
N GLU A 318 -8.26 26.33 7.21
CA GLU A 318 -9.70 26.17 7.51
C GLU A 318 -10.56 25.86 6.28
N SER A 319 -10.09 26.20 5.09
CA SER A 319 -10.84 26.00 3.84
C SER A 319 -10.74 24.59 3.26
N ILE A 320 -9.97 23.68 3.86
CA ILE A 320 -9.92 22.29 3.37
C ILE A 320 -11.28 21.61 3.54
N VAL A 321 -11.54 20.65 2.67
CA VAL A 321 -12.65 19.71 2.81
C VAL A 321 -12.12 18.30 2.75
N LEU A 322 -12.76 17.39 3.48
CA LEU A 322 -12.48 15.97 3.42
C LEU A 322 -13.52 15.32 2.50
N GLU A 323 -13.05 14.72 1.42
CA GLU A 323 -13.90 14.02 0.45
C GLU A 323 -13.59 12.53 0.45
N LYS A 324 -14.59 11.71 0.09
CA LYS A 324 -14.42 10.28 -0.07
C LYS A 324 -14.28 9.91 -1.54
N ALA A 325 -13.23 9.17 -1.87
CA ALA A 325 -13.01 8.61 -3.19
C ALA A 325 -13.69 7.23 -3.32
N PRO A 326 -14.32 6.91 -4.48
CA PRO A 326 -14.82 5.57 -4.73
C PRO A 326 -13.65 4.57 -4.84
N VAL A 327 -13.87 3.34 -4.38
CA VAL A 327 -12.93 2.23 -4.52
C VAL A 327 -13.14 1.55 -5.87
N VAL A 328 -12.04 1.20 -6.53
CA VAL A 328 -12.05 0.58 -7.85
C VAL A 328 -11.16 -0.66 -7.85
N SER A 329 -11.50 -1.64 -8.68
CA SER A 329 -10.62 -2.79 -8.89
C SER A 329 -9.41 -2.41 -9.76
N GLY A 330 -8.29 -3.10 -9.62
CA GLY A 330 -7.04 -2.86 -10.32
C GLY A 330 -6.34 -1.53 -9.98
N VAL A 331 -5.27 -1.24 -10.72
CA VAL A 331 -4.59 0.06 -10.71
C VAL A 331 -5.18 0.90 -11.85
N PRO A 332 -5.72 2.10 -11.63
CA PRO A 332 -6.10 2.99 -12.71
C PRO A 332 -4.84 3.37 -13.49
N VAL A 333 -4.79 2.99 -14.76
CA VAL A 333 -3.65 3.20 -15.65
C VAL A 333 -4.06 4.00 -16.86
N SER A 334 -3.24 4.98 -17.24
CA SER A 334 -3.35 5.64 -18.52
C SER A 334 -3.17 4.70 -19.69
N PHE A 335 -3.76 5.12 -20.82
CA PHE A 335 -3.56 4.50 -22.12
C PHE A 335 -2.06 4.34 -22.42
N PRO A 336 -1.60 3.16 -22.90
CA PRO A 336 -0.18 2.79 -23.02
C PRO A 336 0.61 3.55 -24.11
N GLY A 337 0.03 4.61 -24.68
CA GLY A 337 0.64 5.42 -25.74
C GLY A 337 0.52 4.87 -27.15
N GLU A 338 0.26 3.58 -27.30
CA GLU A 338 -0.09 2.95 -28.57
C GLU A 338 -1.43 2.23 -28.50
N ALA A 339 -2.17 2.23 -29.60
CA ALA A 339 -3.45 1.54 -29.67
C ALA A 339 -3.24 0.02 -29.64
N LEU A 340 -3.98 -0.66 -28.77
CA LEU A 340 -3.94 -2.12 -28.70
C LEU A 340 -4.82 -2.70 -29.79
N LYS A 341 -4.27 -3.62 -30.56
CA LYS A 341 -4.91 -4.25 -31.71
C LYS A 341 -4.48 -5.69 -31.82
N VAL A 342 -5.04 -6.43 -32.77
CA VAL A 342 -4.61 -7.81 -33.04
C VAL A 342 -3.09 -7.87 -33.21
N GLY A 343 -2.45 -8.73 -32.42
CA GLY A 343 -0.98 -8.87 -32.36
C GLY A 343 -0.30 -8.10 -31.23
N SER A 344 -0.97 -7.16 -30.57
CA SER A 344 -0.49 -6.57 -29.32
C SER A 344 -0.42 -7.64 -28.22
N SER A 345 0.55 -7.50 -27.31
CA SER A 345 0.66 -8.40 -26.14
C SER A 345 1.26 -7.67 -24.94
N GLY A 346 1.08 -8.25 -23.75
CA GLY A 346 1.66 -7.74 -22.51
C GLY A 346 0.62 -7.32 -21.48
N LYS A 347 1.08 -6.56 -20.48
CA LYS A 347 0.26 -6.17 -19.30
C LYS A 347 -0.95 -5.32 -19.67
N ASP A 348 -0.84 -4.46 -20.68
CA ASP A 348 -1.92 -3.54 -21.06
C ASP A 348 -3.07 -4.29 -21.75
N VAL A 349 -2.74 -5.31 -22.55
CA VAL A 349 -3.72 -6.24 -23.12
C VAL A 349 -4.42 -7.04 -22.04
N ARG A 350 -3.66 -7.58 -21.07
CA ARG A 350 -4.26 -8.31 -19.93
C ARG A 350 -5.21 -7.42 -19.13
N THR A 351 -4.86 -6.14 -18.97
CA THR A 351 -5.68 -5.14 -18.28
C THR A 351 -7.03 -4.96 -18.96
N ILE A 352 -7.06 -4.71 -20.28
CA ILE A 352 -8.35 -4.54 -20.98
C ILE A 352 -9.17 -5.83 -21.03
N GLN A 353 -8.53 -7.00 -21.08
CA GLN A 353 -9.23 -8.30 -21.08
C GLN A 353 -9.95 -8.51 -19.73
N ASN A 354 -9.28 -8.16 -18.63
CA ASN A 354 -9.90 -8.18 -17.30
C ASN A 354 -11.06 -7.19 -17.20
N GLN A 355 -10.87 -5.96 -17.69
CA GLN A 355 -11.92 -4.94 -17.70
C GLN A 355 -13.14 -5.39 -18.51
N LEU A 356 -12.94 -5.90 -19.73
CA LEU A 356 -14.01 -6.45 -20.58
C LEU A 356 -14.78 -7.56 -19.86
N ASN A 357 -14.07 -8.50 -19.22
CA ASN A 357 -14.70 -9.59 -18.49
C ASN A 357 -15.51 -9.12 -17.29
N ALA A 358 -15.02 -8.15 -16.53
CA ALA A 358 -15.76 -7.57 -15.42
C ALA A 358 -17.01 -6.82 -15.90
N ILE A 359 -16.89 -6.02 -16.97
CA ILE A 359 -18.01 -5.30 -17.59
C ILE A 359 -19.05 -6.28 -18.16
N SER A 360 -18.62 -7.41 -18.73
CA SER A 360 -19.52 -8.42 -19.30
C SER A 360 -20.55 -8.98 -18.29
N LYS A 361 -20.27 -8.89 -16.98
CA LYS A 361 -21.23 -9.29 -15.93
C LYS A 361 -22.48 -8.41 -15.92
N GLY A 362 -22.32 -7.10 -16.14
CA GLY A 362 -23.43 -6.13 -16.24
C GLY A 362 -23.92 -5.93 -17.67
N TYR A 363 -23.11 -6.29 -18.67
CA TYR A 363 -23.40 -6.15 -20.09
C TYR A 363 -23.16 -7.48 -20.83
N PRO A 364 -24.08 -8.47 -20.71
CA PRO A 364 -23.86 -9.84 -21.20
C PRO A 364 -23.65 -9.97 -22.72
N ALA A 365 -23.99 -8.94 -23.49
CA ALA A 365 -23.72 -8.89 -24.92
C ALA A 365 -22.21 -8.83 -25.22
N ILE A 366 -21.38 -8.31 -24.30
CA ILE A 366 -19.92 -8.27 -24.43
C ILE A 366 -19.38 -9.70 -24.22
N PRO A 367 -18.78 -10.34 -25.25
CA PRO A 367 -18.19 -11.66 -25.12
C PRO A 367 -17.07 -11.66 -24.09
N LYS A 368 -17.04 -12.69 -23.23
CA LYS A 368 -15.91 -12.95 -22.34
C LYS A 368 -14.69 -13.34 -23.17
N VAL A 369 -13.53 -12.90 -22.72
CA VAL A 369 -12.24 -13.14 -23.36
C VAL A 369 -11.31 -13.85 -22.39
N LYS A 370 -10.34 -14.59 -22.93
CA LYS A 370 -9.29 -15.18 -22.11
C LYS A 370 -8.32 -14.07 -21.68
N GLU A 371 -8.10 -13.95 -20.37
CA GLU A 371 -7.11 -13.02 -19.80
C GLU A 371 -5.70 -13.61 -19.90
N ASP A 372 -5.17 -13.76 -21.12
CA ASP A 372 -3.83 -14.29 -21.36
C ASP A 372 -2.81 -13.23 -21.76
N GLY A 373 -3.23 -11.97 -21.88
CA GLY A 373 -2.38 -10.85 -22.28
C GLY A 373 -1.99 -10.87 -23.75
N VAL A 374 -2.70 -11.63 -24.60
CA VAL A 374 -2.52 -11.67 -26.06
C VAL A 374 -3.77 -11.11 -26.74
N PHE A 375 -3.60 -10.05 -27.53
CA PHE A 375 -4.72 -9.41 -28.21
C PHE A 375 -5.01 -10.19 -29.49
N GLY A 376 -5.83 -11.23 -29.36
CA GLY A 376 -6.31 -12.04 -30.48
C GLY A 376 -7.63 -11.52 -31.08
N GLN A 377 -8.17 -12.26 -32.05
CA GLN A 377 -9.43 -11.92 -32.70
C GLN A 377 -10.60 -11.85 -31.70
N ASP A 378 -10.64 -12.78 -30.74
CA ASP A 378 -11.67 -12.79 -29.69
C ASP A 378 -11.66 -11.51 -28.84
N THR A 379 -10.46 -10.97 -28.56
CA THR A 379 -10.33 -9.69 -27.85
C THR A 379 -10.81 -8.54 -28.72
N ALA A 380 -10.46 -8.53 -30.02
CA ALA A 380 -10.93 -7.52 -30.95
C ALA A 380 -12.45 -7.50 -31.10
N ASP A 381 -13.07 -8.68 -31.18
CA ASP A 381 -14.51 -8.82 -31.32
C ASP A 381 -15.24 -8.35 -30.04
N SER A 382 -14.69 -8.70 -28.87
CA SER A 382 -15.22 -8.21 -27.59
C SER A 382 -15.12 -6.69 -27.44
N VAL A 383 -13.97 -6.11 -27.82
CA VAL A 383 -13.77 -4.65 -27.89
C VAL A 383 -14.76 -4.00 -28.84
N LYS A 384 -15.01 -4.61 -30.00
CA LYS A 384 -15.95 -4.10 -31.01
C LYS A 384 -17.38 -4.03 -30.48
N VAL A 385 -17.81 -5.06 -29.73
CA VAL A 385 -19.13 -5.08 -29.09
C VAL A 385 -19.21 -4.04 -27.98
N PHE A 386 -18.19 -3.95 -27.14
CA PHE A 386 -18.08 -2.88 -26.13
C PHE A 386 -18.20 -1.49 -26.77
N GLN A 387 -17.44 -1.23 -27.83
CA GLN A 387 -17.49 0.03 -28.58
C GLN A 387 -18.91 0.32 -29.07
N GLY A 388 -19.60 -0.67 -29.64
CA GLY A 388 -20.97 -0.53 -30.10
C GLY A 388 -21.96 -0.14 -28.98
N ILE A 389 -21.85 -0.78 -27.82
CA ILE A 389 -22.73 -0.52 -26.66
C ILE A 389 -22.55 0.92 -26.13
N PHE A 390 -21.31 1.41 -26.08
CA PHE A 390 -20.98 2.71 -25.49
C PHE A 390 -20.82 3.82 -26.54
N GLY A 391 -21.35 3.62 -27.76
CA GLY A 391 -21.43 4.67 -28.78
C GLY A 391 -20.08 5.08 -29.39
N LEU A 392 -19.09 4.19 -29.34
CA LEU A 392 -17.77 4.37 -29.95
C LEU A 392 -17.70 3.75 -31.36
N PRO A 393 -16.77 4.20 -32.22
CA PRO A 393 -16.48 3.52 -33.47
C PRO A 393 -16.07 2.06 -33.24
N GLN A 394 -16.78 1.12 -33.88
CA GLN A 394 -16.60 -0.32 -33.77
C GLN A 394 -15.37 -0.83 -34.54
N SER A 395 -14.19 -0.34 -34.19
CA SER A 395 -12.92 -0.68 -34.82
C SER A 395 -12.35 -2.04 -34.36
N GLY A 396 -12.75 -2.52 -33.18
CA GLY A 396 -12.10 -3.66 -32.51
C GLY A 396 -10.68 -3.36 -32.02
N ILE A 397 -10.25 -2.10 -32.13
CA ILE A 397 -8.96 -1.59 -31.67
C ILE A 397 -9.21 -0.81 -30.39
N VAL A 398 -8.44 -1.08 -29.35
CA VAL A 398 -8.45 -0.24 -28.15
C VAL A 398 -7.53 0.94 -28.38
N ASP A 399 -8.09 1.96 -29.01
CA ASP A 399 -7.50 3.29 -29.08
C ASP A 399 -7.71 4.05 -27.75
N PHE A 400 -7.21 5.28 -27.69
CA PHE A 400 -7.31 6.11 -26.50
C PHE A 400 -8.75 6.26 -25.97
N LYS A 401 -9.71 6.50 -26.87
CA LYS A 401 -11.12 6.71 -26.50
C LYS A 401 -11.72 5.42 -25.93
N THR A 402 -11.40 4.29 -26.55
CA THR A 402 -11.88 2.98 -26.14
C THR A 402 -11.29 2.56 -24.78
N TRP A 403 -9.99 2.81 -24.56
CA TRP A 403 -9.34 2.54 -23.28
C TRP A 403 -9.97 3.30 -22.13
N TYR A 404 -10.26 4.59 -22.37
CA TYR A 404 -10.88 5.44 -21.36
C TYR A 404 -12.29 4.97 -21.03
N GLU A 405 -13.10 4.71 -22.06
CA GLU A 405 -14.46 4.24 -21.88
C GLU A 405 -14.47 2.89 -21.15
N LEU A 406 -13.56 1.96 -21.49
CA LEU A 406 -13.39 0.70 -20.77
C LEU A 406 -13.09 0.92 -19.30
N SER A 407 -12.10 1.76 -18.99
CA SER A 407 -11.71 2.05 -17.62
C SER A 407 -12.83 2.72 -16.82
N ARG A 408 -13.54 3.69 -17.41
CA ARG A 408 -14.67 4.38 -16.79
C ARG A 408 -15.83 3.43 -16.47
N VAL A 409 -16.23 2.61 -17.45
CA VAL A 409 -17.32 1.65 -17.29
C VAL A 409 -16.92 0.56 -16.29
N TYR A 410 -15.69 0.07 -16.37
CA TYR A 410 -15.14 -0.89 -15.41
C TYR A 410 -15.22 -0.39 -13.97
N VAL A 411 -14.81 0.86 -13.72
CA VAL A 411 -14.96 1.52 -12.42
C VAL A 411 -16.43 1.58 -11.99
N ALA A 412 -17.33 1.96 -12.90
CA ALA A 412 -18.76 2.08 -12.59
C ALA A 412 -19.41 0.72 -12.25
N VAL A 413 -19.12 -0.34 -13.00
CA VAL A 413 -19.70 -1.67 -12.78
C VAL A 413 -19.11 -2.38 -11.56
N THR A 414 -17.81 -2.21 -11.29
CA THR A 414 -17.17 -2.77 -10.09
C THR A 414 -17.64 -2.05 -8.83
N LYS A 415 -17.93 -0.75 -8.90
CA LYS A 415 -18.59 -0.01 -7.82
C LYS A 415 -19.98 -0.56 -7.51
N ILE A 416 -20.80 -0.87 -8.52
CA ILE A 416 -22.13 -1.47 -8.31
C ILE A 416 -22.01 -2.87 -7.68
N ALA A 417 -21.08 -3.70 -8.15
CA ALA A 417 -20.82 -5.02 -7.57
C ALA A 417 -20.34 -4.94 -6.11
N SER A 418 -19.55 -3.92 -5.75
CA SER A 418 -19.13 -3.70 -4.36
C SER A 418 -20.24 -3.23 -3.42
N LEU A 419 -21.32 -2.65 -3.96
CA LEU A 419 -22.49 -2.18 -3.19
C LEU A 419 -23.57 -3.27 -3.04
N ASN A 420 -23.57 -4.31 -3.89
CA ASN A 420 -24.50 -5.44 -3.86
C ASN A 420 -23.75 -6.76 -4.03
N PRO A 421 -23.19 -7.35 -2.97
CA PRO A 421 -22.32 -8.53 -3.05
C PRO A 421 -23.02 -9.85 -3.39
N THR A 422 -24.34 -9.85 -3.63
CA THR A 422 -25.13 -11.04 -3.95
C THR A 422 -25.99 -10.83 -5.20
N ILE A 423 -25.38 -11.09 -6.37
CA ILE A 423 -26.01 -11.70 -7.56
C ILE A 423 -25.02 -12.72 -8.13
#